data_AF-A0A2N9NEU9-F1
#
_entry.id   AF-A0A2N9NEU9-F1
#
_cell.length_a   1.000
_cell.length_b   1.000
_cell.length_c   1.000
_cell.angle_alpha   90.00
_cell.angle_beta   90.00
_cell.angle_gamma   90.00
#
_symmetry.space_group_name_H-M   'P 1'
#
loop_
_entity.id
_entity.type
_entity.pdbx_description
1 polymer ?
#
loop_
_entity_poly.entity_id
_entity_poly.type
_entity_poly.pdbx_seq_one_letter_code
_entity_poly.pdbx_strand_id
1 'polypeptide(L)' 'MNLGLSIAHGDEHPLVPLVPHHLSVLLEDALKKAGVPVTFYTLKGAGHGFQDSTADKMMMGFFAEHVKPVATQAK' A
#
# COMPACT_ATOMS: atom_id res chain seq x y z
N MET A 1 -14.47 -9.63 10.70
CA MET A 1 -13.81 -8.46 10.08
C MET A 1 -13.01 -9.00 8.92
N ASN A 2 -13.34 -8.61 7.69
CA ASN A 2 -12.51 -8.94 6.52
C ASN A 2 -11.32 -7.98 6.55
N LEU A 3 -10.12 -8.49 6.79
CA LEU A 3 -8.89 -7.69 6.73
C LEU A 3 -8.55 -7.50 5.24
N GLY A 4 -8.68 -6.27 4.73
CA GLY A 4 -8.20 -5.92 3.39
C GLY A 4 -6.68 -5.74 3.39
N LEU A 5 -6.05 -5.75 2.21
CA LEU A 5 -4.65 -5.36 2.03
C LEU A 5 -4.55 -4.06 1.22
N SER A 6 -3.67 -3.15 1.63
CA SER A 6 -3.34 -1.93 0.87
C SER A 6 -1.90 -1.99 0.38
N ILE A 7 -1.68 -1.71 -0.92
CA ILE A 7 -0.37 -1.69 -1.57
C ILE A 7 -0.19 -0.32 -2.24
N ALA A 8 0.96 0.32 -2.03
CA ALA A 8 1.37 1.54 -2.71
C ALA A 8 2.77 1.34 -3.32
N HIS A 9 2.97 1.62 -4.61
CA HIS A 9 4.25 1.44 -5.29
C HIS A 9 4.45 2.47 -6.40
N GLY A 10 5.61 3.14 -6.42
CA GLY A 10 6.06 3.93 -7.55
C GLY A 10 6.35 3.12 -8.81
N ASP A 11 6.20 3.71 -9.99
CA ASP A 11 6.53 3.06 -11.27
C ASP A 11 7.69 3.71 -12.03
N GLU A 12 8.44 4.61 -11.38
CA GLU A 12 9.70 5.08 -11.94
C GLU A 12 10.60 3.87 -12.18
N HIS A 13 11.26 3.86 -13.33
CA HIS A 13 12.22 2.82 -13.67
C HIS A 13 13.57 3.22 -13.08
N PRO A 14 14.02 2.67 -11.93
CA PRO A 14 15.32 3.05 -11.43
C PRO A 14 16.40 2.39 -12.30
N LEU A 15 17.52 3.08 -12.50
CA LEU A 15 18.73 2.53 -13.11
C LEU A 15 19.40 1.46 -12.24
N VAL A 16 18.92 1.27 -11.00
CA VAL A 16 19.43 0.34 -9.98
C VAL A 16 18.21 -0.34 -9.31
N PRO A 17 18.12 -1.67 -9.21
CA PRO A 17 16.89 -2.31 -8.78
C PRO A 17 16.76 -2.18 -7.26
N LEU A 18 15.80 -1.38 -6.79
CA LEU A 18 15.42 -1.43 -5.37
C LEU A 18 14.17 -2.28 -5.16
N VAL A 19 13.09 -2.11 -5.94
CA VAL A 19 12.00 -3.10 -6.09
C VAL A 19 11.26 -2.81 -7.41
N PRO A 20 11.06 -3.77 -8.33
CA PRO A 20 10.27 -3.55 -9.54
C PRO A 20 8.76 -3.43 -9.26
N HIS A 21 8.10 -2.41 -9.84
CA HIS A 21 6.64 -2.22 -9.78
C HIS A 21 5.83 -3.46 -10.15
N HIS A 22 6.30 -4.22 -11.15
CA HIS A 22 5.64 -5.43 -11.64
C HIS A 22 5.41 -6.48 -10.54
N LEU A 23 6.25 -6.52 -9.49
CA LEU A 23 6.04 -7.43 -8.36
C LEU A 23 4.75 -7.11 -7.60
N SER A 24 4.39 -5.83 -7.47
CA SER A 24 3.12 -5.43 -6.85
C SER A 24 1.91 -5.77 -7.72
N VAL A 25 2.05 -5.71 -9.05
CA VAL A 25 0.99 -6.16 -10.00
C VAL A 25 0.75 -7.67 -9.83
N LEU A 26 1.82 -8.48 -9.82
CA LEU A 26 1.71 -9.93 -9.63
C LEU A 26 1.08 -10.30 -8.29
N LEU A 27 1.45 -9.58 -7.22
CA LEU A 27 0.88 -9.77 -5.89
C LEU A 27 -0.60 -9.41 -5.86
N GLU A 28 -0.99 -8.27 -6.43
CA GLU A 28 -2.39 -7.84 -6.51
C GLU A 28 -3.24 -8.89 -7.25
N ASP A 29 -2.78 -9.36 -8.40
CA ASP A 29 -3.46 -10.39 -9.19
C ASP A 29 -3.62 -11.71 -8.40
N ALA A 30 -2.59 -12.14 -7.69
CA ALA A 30 -2.63 -13.34 -6.87
C ALA A 30 -3.64 -13.21 -5.71
N LEU A 31 -3.69 -12.04 -5.05
CA LEU A 31 -4.63 -11.76 -3.97
C LEU A 31 -6.08 -11.72 -4.46
N LYS A 32 -6.33 -11.06 -5.59
CA LYS A 32 -7.65 -11.04 -6.24
C LYS A 32 -8.12 -12.45 -6.59
N LYS A 33 -7.24 -13.29 -7.17
CA LYS A 33 -7.52 -14.70 -7.48
C LYS A 33 -7.83 -15.52 -6.23
N ALA A 34 -7.21 -15.20 -5.10
CA ALA A 34 -7.48 -15.84 -3.81
C ALA A 34 -8.73 -15.30 -3.09
N GLY A 35 -9.46 -14.33 -3.67
CA GLY A 35 -10.63 -13.71 -3.06
C GLY A 35 -10.30 -12.77 -1.91
N VAL A 36 -9.05 -12.32 -1.79
CA VAL A 36 -8.62 -11.35 -0.78
C VAL A 36 -8.94 -9.95 -1.27
N PRO A 37 -9.72 -9.14 -0.52
CA PRO A 37 -9.91 -7.73 -0.83
C PRO A 37 -8.57 -7.00 -0.79
N VAL A 38 -8.17 -6.42 -1.92
CA VAL A 38 -6.91 -5.68 -2.05
C VAL A 38 -7.14 -4.37 -2.79
N THR A 39 -6.46 -3.33 -2.33
CA THR A 39 -6.37 -2.03 -3.00
C THR A 39 -4.91 -1.80 -3.40
N PHE A 40 -4.66 -1.57 -4.68
CA PHE A 40 -3.33 -1.23 -5.19
C PHE A 40 -3.32 0.17 -5.81
N TYR A 41 -2.41 1.03 -5.32
CA TYR A 41 -2.17 2.37 -5.85
C TYR A 41 -0.78 2.47 -6.46
N THR A 42 -0.73 2.87 -7.74
CA THR A 42 0.52 3.14 -8.45
C THR A 42 0.82 4.62 -8.44
N LEU A 43 2.00 4.99 -7.92
CA LEU A 43 2.49 6.36 -7.92
C LEU A 43 3.27 6.62 -9.20
N LYS A 44 2.63 7.30 -10.15
CA LYS A 44 3.22 7.57 -11.47
C LYS A 44 4.48 8.42 -11.38
N GLY A 45 5.57 7.92 -11.96
CA GLY A 45 6.88 8.58 -12.03
C GLY A 45 7.63 8.64 -10.70
N ALA A 46 7.16 7.92 -9.67
CA ALA A 46 7.80 7.92 -8.35
C ALA A 46 8.75 6.73 -8.18
N GLY A 47 9.92 6.96 -7.57
CA GLY A 47 10.88 5.92 -7.18
C GLY A 47 10.61 5.34 -5.78
N HIS A 48 11.61 4.66 -5.19
CA HIS A 48 11.43 3.92 -3.93
C HIS A 48 11.17 4.82 -2.69
N GLY A 49 11.70 6.05 -2.66
CA GLY A 49 11.54 7.00 -1.55
C GLY A 49 10.43 8.02 -1.76
N PHE A 50 9.30 7.59 -2.32
CA PHE A 50 8.22 8.49 -2.73
C PHE A 50 7.59 9.27 -1.57
N GLN A 51 7.13 10.49 -1.84
CA GLN A 51 6.25 11.28 -0.98
C GLN A 51 5.00 11.64 -1.80
N ASP A 52 3.83 11.20 -1.34
CA ASP A 52 2.58 11.43 -2.06
C ASP A 52 1.39 11.50 -1.09
N SER A 53 0.71 12.64 -1.12
CA SER A 53 -0.40 12.90 -0.19
C SER A 53 -1.60 11.97 -0.40
N THR A 54 -1.74 11.36 -1.58
CA THR A 54 -2.81 10.39 -1.84
C THR A 54 -2.49 9.06 -1.17
N ALA A 55 -1.25 8.57 -1.33
CA ALA A 55 -0.74 7.40 -0.64
C ALA A 55 -0.86 7.57 0.90
N ASP A 56 -0.51 8.75 1.43
CA ASP A 56 -0.66 9.05 2.86
C ASP A 56 -2.12 8.94 3.33
N LYS A 57 -3.06 9.52 2.58
CA LYS A 57 -4.49 9.46 2.90
C LYS A 57 -5.03 8.03 2.83
N MET A 58 -4.61 7.26 1.84
CA MET A 58 -5.01 5.84 1.70
C MET A 58 -4.49 5.01 2.87
N MET A 59 -3.23 5.21 3.25
CA MET A 59 -2.63 4.56 4.41
C MET A 59 -3.39 4.91 5.70
N MET A 60 -3.66 6.20 5.94
CA MET A 60 -4.38 6.64 7.13
C MET A 60 -5.82 6.12 7.17
N GLY A 61 -6.53 6.12 6.04
CA GLY A 61 -7.86 5.53 5.93
C GLY A 61 -7.86 4.03 6.25
N PHE A 62 -6.89 3.30 5.71
CA PHE A 62 -6.71 1.88 5.99
C PHE A 62 -6.47 1.63 7.49
N PHE A 63 -5.59 2.41 8.13
CA PHE A 63 -5.36 2.28 9.58
C PHE A 63 -6.59 2.64 10.40
N ALA A 64 -7.32 3.69 10.05
CA ALA A 64 -8.54 4.07 10.76
C ALA A 64 -9.61 2.96 10.71
N GLU A 65 -9.70 2.23 9.59
CA GLU A 65 -10.65 1.13 9.42
C GLU A 65 -10.19 -0.16 10.13
N HIS A 66 -8.89 -0.47 10.10
CA HIS A 66 -8.40 -1.81 10.47
C HIS A 66 -7.57 -1.87 11.77
N VAL A 67 -7.11 -0.74 12.29
CA VAL A 67 -6.30 -0.68 13.52
C VAL A 67 -7.14 -0.11 14.66
N LYS A 68 -7.29 -0.89 15.74
CA LYS A 68 -7.96 -0.41 16.95
C LYS A 68 -7.09 0.68 17.61
N PRO A 69 -7.67 1.81 18.03
CA PRO A 69 -6.95 2.75 18.87
C PRO A 69 -6.46 2.03 20.13
N VAL A 70 -5.16 2.09 20.39
CA VAL A 70 -4.66 1.73 21.71
C VAL A 70 -5.15 2.80 22.66
N ALA A 71 -5.91 2.43 23.69
CA ALA A 71 -6.29 3.36 24.73
C ALA A 71 -5.01 4.00 25.28
N THR A 72 -4.84 5.30 25.06
CA THR A 72 -3.74 6.07 25.65
C THR A 72 -3.79 5.85 27.16
N GLN A 73 -2.76 5.21 27.72
CA GLN A 73 -2.59 5.25 29.16
C GLN A 73 -2.26 6.69 29.53
N ALA A 74 -3.15 7.33 30.29
CA ALA A 74 -2.89 8.63 30.88
C ALA A 74 -1.62 8.51 31.74
N LYS A 75 -0.63 9.37 31.46
CA LYS A 75 0.50 9.60 32.35
C LYS A 75 0.08 10.53 33.48
#